data_AF-Q3BZF5-F1
#
_entry.id   AF-Q3BZF5-F1
#
_cell.length_a   1.000
_cell.length_b   1.000
_cell.length_c   1.000
_cell.angle_alpha   90.00
_cell.angle_beta   90.00
_cell.angle_gamma   90.00
#
_symmetry.space_group_name_H-M   'P 1'
#
loop_
_entity.id
_entity.type
_entity.pdbx_description
1 polymer ?
#
loop_
_entity_poly.entity_id
_entity_poly.type
_entity_poly.pdbx_seq_one_letter_code
_entity_poly.pdbx_strand_id
1 'polypeptide(L)'
;MAAFLIGPLMNQAQKAGVDLFYIPLLTDLIPSDQERESYSSMEDIVMIGYPNGIWDAKNNLPVIRKGITATHAGVSWNGNCEFLTDIASFPGSSGSPVFIANLGGYMDNKGNAYMGTSRIRLLGIHYAGAMHTASGEIRIVTAPTSNLPVPITQIPNNIGVAINSKEILGLEKEVARFIGANT
;
A
#
# COMPACT_ATOMS: atom_id res chain seq x y z
N MET A 1 12.33 -1.73 -2.06
CA MET A 1 11.62 -0.95 -3.10
C MET A 1 12.45 -0.90 -4.36
N ALA A 2 11.82 -0.67 -5.52
CA ALA A 2 12.50 -0.51 -6.80
C ALA A 2 11.87 0.66 -7.58
N ALA A 3 12.64 1.29 -8.47
CA ALA A 3 12.16 2.34 -9.35
C ALA A 3 12.37 1.93 -10.81
N PHE A 4 11.37 2.17 -11.66
CA PHE A 4 11.45 1.94 -13.11
C PHE A 4 11.23 3.25 -13.84
N LEU A 5 12.11 3.59 -14.77
CA LEU A 5 11.96 4.78 -15.60
C LEU A 5 10.83 4.56 -16.61
N ILE A 6 9.78 5.37 -16.52
CA ILE A 6 8.62 5.24 -17.41
C ILE A 6 8.85 5.87 -18.79
N GLY A 7 9.81 6.79 -18.93
CA GLY A 7 10.10 7.51 -20.18
C GLY A 7 10.33 6.60 -21.40
N PRO A 8 11.19 5.56 -21.31
CA PRO A 8 11.37 4.61 -22.41
C PRO A 8 10.07 3.90 -22.83
N LEU A 9 9.22 3.53 -21.86
CA LEU A 9 7.91 2.91 -22.13
C LEU A 9 6.97 3.88 -22.83
N MET A 10 6.91 5.13 -22.37
CA MET A 10 6.10 6.19 -23.00
C MET A 10 6.51 6.40 -24.46
N ASN A 11 7.82 6.48 -24.73
CA ASN A 11 8.35 6.64 -26.08
C ASN A 11 7.98 5.46 -26.99
N GLN A 12 7.97 4.23 -26.46
CA GLN A 12 7.57 3.04 -27.22
C GLN A 12 6.08 3.02 -27.49
N ALA A 13 5.24 3.33 -26.49
CA ALA A 13 3.80 3.40 -26.65
C ALA A 13 3.39 4.45 -27.70
N GLN A 14 4.02 5.63 -27.66
CA GLN A 14 3.80 6.68 -28.65
C GLN A 14 4.16 6.23 -30.08
N LYS A 15 5.30 5.53 -30.26
CA LYS A 15 5.68 4.95 -31.56
C LYS A 15 4.71 3.89 -32.07
N ALA A 16 4.06 3.16 -31.16
CA ALA A 16 3.03 2.18 -31.48
C ALA A 16 1.64 2.81 -31.70
N GLY A 17 1.50 4.13 -31.58
CA GLY A 17 0.20 4.81 -31.67
C GLY A 17 -0.74 4.51 -30.50
N VAL A 18 -0.19 4.16 -29.33
CA VAL A 18 -0.94 3.85 -28.11
C VAL A 18 -0.83 5.02 -27.14
N ASP A 19 -1.96 5.60 -26.77
CA ASP A 19 -2.04 6.63 -25.73
C ASP A 19 -2.18 5.99 -24.35
N LEU A 20 -1.20 6.23 -23.48
CA LEU A 20 -1.22 5.73 -22.11
C LEU A 20 -2.00 6.68 -21.20
N PHE A 21 -3.04 6.17 -20.55
CA PHE A 21 -3.73 6.89 -19.49
C PHE A 21 -3.03 6.66 -18.15
N TYR A 22 -2.59 7.74 -17.50
CA TYR A 22 -2.06 7.70 -16.15
C TYR A 22 -2.30 9.04 -15.43
N ILE A 23 -2.40 8.98 -14.10
CA ILE A 23 -2.43 10.16 -13.24
C ILE A 23 -1.19 10.08 -12.35
N PRO A 24 -0.21 10.99 -12.49
CA PRO A 24 0.99 10.95 -11.67
C PRO A 24 0.66 11.33 -10.22
N LEU A 25 1.22 10.58 -9.28
CA LEU A 25 1.28 11.00 -7.88
C LEU A 25 2.49 11.92 -7.72
N LEU A 26 2.23 13.19 -7.44
CA LEU A 26 3.27 14.20 -7.26
C LEU A 26 3.85 14.12 -5.85
N THR A 27 5.09 14.57 -5.69
CA THR A 27 5.84 14.52 -4.42
C THR A 27 5.17 15.35 -3.31
N ASP A 28 4.35 16.34 -3.65
CA ASP A 28 3.55 17.14 -2.70
C ASP A 28 2.45 16.35 -1.98
N LEU A 29 2.06 15.18 -2.50
CA LEU A 29 1.17 14.24 -1.83
C LEU A 29 1.87 13.48 -0.71
N ILE A 30 3.21 13.43 -0.70
CA ILE A 30 3.97 12.79 0.37
C ILE A 30 4.04 13.78 1.55
N PRO A 31 3.51 13.41 2.73
CA PRO A 31 3.52 14.33 3.86
C PRO A 31 4.93 14.55 4.39
N SER A 32 5.18 15.74 4.92
CA SER A 32 6.38 16.03 5.70
C SER A 32 6.32 15.34 7.07
N ASP A 33 7.47 15.19 7.74
CA ASP A 33 7.49 14.61 9.09
C ASP A 33 6.69 15.46 10.08
N GLN A 34 6.76 16.79 9.96
CA GLN A 34 5.94 17.72 10.76
C GLN A 34 4.43 17.51 10.51
N GLU A 35 4.02 17.24 9.25
CA GLU A 35 2.62 16.95 8.96
C GLU A 35 2.21 15.60 9.58
N ARG A 36 3.06 14.57 9.49
CA ARG A 36 2.82 13.25 10.10
C ARG A 36 2.67 13.33 11.62
N GLU A 37 3.43 14.21 12.27
CA GLU A 37 3.32 14.46 13.72
C GLU A 37 1.98 15.09 14.12
N SER A 38 1.24 15.68 13.18
CA SER A 38 -0.12 16.22 13.45
C SER A 38 -1.22 15.18 13.30
N TYR A 39 -0.92 14.00 12.74
CA TYR A 39 -1.92 12.98 12.48
C TYR A 39 -2.48 12.38 13.75
N SER A 40 -3.77 12.05 13.71
CA SER A 40 -4.43 11.35 14.82
C SER A 40 -3.81 9.96 15.00
N SER A 41 -3.98 9.38 16.20
CA SER A 41 -3.55 7.99 16.48
C SER A 41 -4.18 6.96 15.53
N MET A 42 -5.33 7.30 14.97
CA MET A 42 -6.08 6.53 13.99
C MET A 42 -6.52 7.47 12.86
N GLU A 43 -6.14 7.15 11.64
CA GLU A 43 -6.52 7.88 10.43
C GLU A 43 -7.38 6.99 9.53
N ASP A 44 -8.41 7.58 8.92
CA ASP A 44 -9.17 6.95 7.84
C ASP A 44 -8.27 6.83 6.60
N ILE A 45 -8.16 5.63 6.04
CA ILE A 45 -7.33 5.37 4.87
C ILE A 45 -8.12 4.74 3.74
N VAL A 46 -7.63 4.98 2.52
CA VAL A 46 -8.10 4.35 1.29
C VAL A 46 -6.92 3.66 0.62
N MET A 47 -7.09 2.39 0.28
CA MET A 47 -6.13 1.61 -0.51
C MET A 47 -6.72 1.31 -1.88
N ILE A 48 -5.94 1.54 -2.93
CA ILE A 48 -6.38 1.38 -4.32
C ILE A 48 -5.42 0.41 -5.01
N GLY A 49 -5.91 -0.65 -5.63
CA GLY A 49 -5.05 -1.62 -6.32
C GLY A 49 -5.78 -2.74 -7.04
N TYR A 50 -5.03 -3.76 -7.47
CA TYR A 50 -5.50 -4.88 -8.31
C TYR A 50 -5.35 -6.24 -7.57
N PRO A 51 -6.04 -6.41 -6.43
CA PRO A 51 -5.83 -7.53 -5.52
C PRO A 51 -6.26 -8.86 -6.13
N ASN A 52 -5.45 -9.92 -6.01
CA ASN A 52 -5.75 -11.24 -6.59
C ASN A 52 -6.15 -11.21 -8.09
N GLY A 53 -5.74 -10.19 -8.85
CA GLY A 53 -6.21 -10.01 -10.22
C GLY A 53 -7.71 -9.71 -10.34
N ILE A 54 -8.34 -9.23 -9.27
CA ILE A 54 -9.72 -8.71 -9.27
C ILE A 54 -9.65 -7.25 -9.69
N TRP A 55 -10.33 -6.94 -10.80
CA TRP A 55 -10.41 -5.61 -11.39
C TRP A 55 -11.50 -5.58 -12.45
N ASP A 56 -11.89 -4.37 -12.86
CA ASP A 56 -12.73 -4.21 -14.03
C ASP A 56 -11.87 -4.33 -15.29
N ALA A 57 -11.82 -5.53 -15.87
CA ALA A 57 -11.04 -5.80 -17.07
C ALA A 57 -11.50 -5.00 -18.30
N LYS A 58 -12.77 -4.57 -18.34
CA LYS A 58 -13.31 -3.81 -19.47
C LYS A 58 -12.86 -2.35 -19.42
N ASN A 59 -12.87 -1.74 -18.24
CA ASN A 59 -12.56 -0.32 -18.06
C ASN A 59 -11.17 -0.06 -17.47
N ASN A 60 -10.42 -1.11 -17.13
CA ASN A 60 -9.13 -1.04 -16.43
C ASN A 60 -9.18 -0.28 -15.10
N LEU A 61 -10.22 -0.56 -14.28
CA LEU A 61 -10.41 0.11 -12.99
C LEU A 61 -9.94 -0.77 -11.82
N PRO A 62 -9.25 -0.19 -10.83
CA PRO A 62 -8.79 -0.90 -9.65
C PRO A 62 -9.94 -1.15 -8.66
N VAL A 63 -9.68 -2.01 -7.68
CA VAL A 63 -10.52 -2.17 -6.49
C VAL A 63 -10.13 -1.12 -5.46
N ILE A 64 -11.13 -0.44 -4.90
CA ILE A 64 -10.97 0.54 -3.82
C ILE A 64 -11.37 -0.13 -2.50
N ARG A 65 -10.54 0.03 -1.47
CA ARG A 65 -10.82 -0.42 -0.11
C ARG A 65 -10.68 0.75 0.86
N LYS A 66 -11.53 0.78 1.87
CA LYS A 66 -11.43 1.72 2.99
C LYS A 66 -11.11 0.95 4.27
N GLY A 67 -10.28 1.54 5.11
CA GLY A 67 -9.89 1.00 6.41
C GLY A 67 -9.33 2.11 7.30
N ILE A 68 -8.56 1.74 8.31
CA ILE A 68 -7.88 2.68 9.20
C ILE A 68 -6.39 2.35 9.34
N THR A 69 -5.59 3.30 9.81
CA THR A 69 -4.27 2.98 10.34
C THR A 69 -4.42 2.18 11.65
N ALA A 70 -3.83 0.99 11.72
CA ALA A 70 -3.81 0.17 12.93
C ALA A 70 -2.68 0.58 13.89
N THR A 71 -1.66 1.28 13.39
CA THR A 71 -0.63 1.97 14.20
C THR A 71 -0.41 3.37 13.67
N HIS A 72 0.06 4.28 14.51
CA HIS A 72 0.33 5.66 14.13
C HIS A 72 1.32 5.74 12.95
N ALA A 73 0.90 6.33 11.83
CA ALA A 73 1.69 6.31 10.59
C ALA A 73 2.94 7.20 10.59
N GLY A 74 3.03 8.14 11.54
CA GLY A 74 4.24 8.92 11.80
C GLY A 74 5.30 8.22 12.66
N VAL A 75 5.01 7.04 13.23
CA VAL A 75 5.92 6.32 14.13
C VAL A 75 6.43 5.05 13.45
N SER A 76 7.74 4.83 13.50
CA SER A 76 8.37 3.60 12.98
C SER A 76 7.88 2.37 13.75
N TRP A 77 7.20 1.46 13.07
CA TRP A 77 6.80 0.19 13.65
C TRP A 77 7.99 -0.76 13.81
N ASN A 78 8.28 -1.17 15.06
CA ASN A 78 9.42 -2.02 15.42
C ASN A 78 10.79 -1.53 14.89
N GLY A 79 10.97 -0.21 14.80
CA GLY A 79 12.20 0.41 14.29
C GLY A 79 12.29 0.47 12.75
N ASN A 80 11.37 -0.18 12.04
CA ASN A 80 11.27 -0.09 10.59
C ASN A 80 10.41 1.11 10.20
N CYS A 81 10.70 1.70 9.04
CA CYS A 81 9.90 2.80 8.50
C CYS A 81 8.58 2.31 7.88
N GLU A 82 7.78 1.66 8.71
CA GLU A 82 6.56 0.94 8.37
C GLU A 82 5.44 1.29 9.36
N PHE A 83 4.20 1.03 8.95
CA PHE A 83 3.03 1.12 9.81
C PHE A 83 2.01 0.03 9.45
N LEU A 84 1.17 -0.32 10.42
CA LEU A 84 0.09 -1.27 10.24
C LEU A 84 -1.20 -0.57 9.82
N THR A 85 -2.00 -1.31 9.07
CA THR A 85 -3.32 -0.91 8.56
C THR A 85 -4.33 -1.97 8.92
N ASP A 86 -5.52 -1.57 9.37
CA ASP A 86 -6.66 -2.47 9.46
C ASP A 86 -7.50 -2.26 8.19
N ILE A 87 -7.21 -3.13 7.21
CA ILE A 87 -7.81 -3.09 5.90
C ILE A 87 -7.68 -4.48 5.29
N ALA A 88 -8.72 -4.92 4.58
CA ALA A 88 -8.72 -6.24 3.97
C ALA A 88 -7.54 -6.39 2.99
N SER A 89 -6.49 -7.07 3.46
CA SER A 89 -5.28 -7.37 2.72
C SER A 89 -5.35 -8.80 2.25
N PHE A 90 -5.45 -8.95 0.93
CA PHE A 90 -5.45 -10.23 0.25
C PHE A 90 -4.17 -10.34 -0.59
N PRO A 91 -3.76 -11.55 -0.97
CA PRO A 91 -2.68 -11.71 -1.93
C PRO A 91 -2.92 -10.85 -3.20
N GLY A 92 -1.84 -10.39 -3.82
CA GLY A 92 -1.91 -9.43 -4.92
C GLY A 92 -2.27 -7.99 -4.55
N SER A 93 -2.56 -7.67 -3.28
CA SER A 93 -2.65 -6.26 -2.83
C SER A 93 -1.27 -5.58 -2.71
N SER A 94 -0.16 -6.34 -2.73
CA SER A 94 1.20 -5.80 -2.62
C SER A 94 1.49 -4.78 -3.74
N GLY A 95 2.09 -3.65 -3.38
CA GLY A 95 2.30 -2.50 -4.26
C GLY A 95 1.16 -1.48 -4.28
N SER A 96 0.01 -1.77 -3.64
CA SER A 96 -1.12 -0.83 -3.64
C SER A 96 -0.79 0.43 -2.81
N PRO A 97 -0.96 1.64 -3.37
CA PRO A 97 -0.84 2.86 -2.59
C PRO A 97 -1.94 2.97 -1.53
N VAL A 98 -1.54 3.49 -0.36
CA VAL A 98 -2.40 3.76 0.78
C VAL A 98 -2.45 5.27 0.99
N PHE A 99 -3.64 5.84 0.95
CA PHE A 99 -3.87 7.26 1.09
C PHE A 99 -4.64 7.58 2.36
N ILE A 100 -4.35 8.73 2.97
CA ILE A 100 -5.37 9.49 3.70
C ILE A 100 -6.21 10.19 2.65
N ALA A 101 -7.54 10.06 2.74
CA ALA A 101 -8.49 10.70 1.82
C ALA A 101 -9.66 11.27 2.63
N ASN A 102 -9.37 12.30 3.41
CA ASN A 102 -10.37 13.00 4.20
C ASN A 102 -11.05 14.05 3.32
N LEU A 103 -12.28 13.75 2.87
CA LEU A 103 -13.06 14.61 1.99
C LEU A 103 -14.10 15.38 2.82
N GLY A 104 -13.93 16.69 2.96
CA GLY A 104 -14.88 17.56 3.65
C GLY A 104 -14.63 17.80 5.14
N GLY A 105 -13.65 17.13 5.75
CA GLY A 105 -13.09 17.52 7.04
C GLY A 105 -12.27 16.44 7.74
N TYR A 106 -11.49 16.82 8.75
CA TYR A 106 -10.68 15.91 9.57
C TYR A 106 -10.35 16.51 10.95
N MET A 107 -9.80 15.68 11.84
CA MET A 107 -9.27 16.13 13.13
C MET A 107 -7.77 15.84 13.22
N ASP A 108 -7.02 16.73 13.86
CA ASP A 108 -5.61 16.49 14.21
C ASP A 108 -5.47 15.82 15.59
N ASN A 109 -4.25 15.47 15.97
CA ASN A 109 -3.96 14.89 17.27
C ASN A 109 -4.14 15.83 18.48
N LYS A 110 -4.40 17.11 18.26
CA LYS A 110 -4.71 18.09 19.31
C LYS A 110 -6.22 18.27 19.50
N GLY A 111 -7.04 17.58 18.70
CA GLY A 111 -8.48 17.70 18.71
C GLY A 111 -9.00 18.93 17.94
N ASN A 112 -8.16 19.58 17.13
CA ASN A 112 -8.63 20.64 16.24
C ASN A 112 -9.42 20.02 15.09
N ALA A 113 -10.65 20.49 14.89
CA ALA A 113 -11.50 20.06 13.78
C ALA A 113 -11.36 21.02 12.60
N TYR A 114 -11.01 20.48 11.44
CA TYR A 114 -10.93 21.19 10.17
C TYR A 114 -12.15 20.81 9.33
N MET A 115 -13.14 21.69 9.23
CA MET A 115 -14.36 21.46 8.44
C MET A 115 -14.29 22.18 7.09
N GLY A 116 -14.81 21.55 6.04
CA GLY A 116 -14.84 22.11 4.68
C GLY A 116 -13.50 22.04 3.94
N THR A 117 -12.46 21.49 4.57
CA THR A 117 -11.16 21.23 3.93
C THR A 117 -11.05 19.75 3.57
N SER A 118 -10.29 19.46 2.51
CA SER A 118 -9.97 18.08 2.13
C SER A 118 -8.47 17.83 2.28
N ARG A 119 -8.10 16.66 2.79
CA ARG A 119 -6.71 16.22 2.95
C ARG A 119 -6.51 14.91 2.22
N ILE A 120 -5.76 14.96 1.12
CA ILE A 120 -5.31 13.80 0.37
C ILE A 120 -3.80 13.70 0.50
N ARG A 121 -3.31 12.57 1.02
CA ARG A 121 -1.89 12.30 1.22
C ARG A 121 -1.56 10.85 0.95
N LEU A 122 -0.47 10.60 0.23
CA LEU A 122 0.09 9.26 0.07
C LEU A 122 0.81 8.90 1.37
N LEU A 123 0.24 8.00 2.15
CA LEU A 123 0.76 7.61 3.45
C LEU A 123 1.84 6.52 3.33
N GLY A 124 1.65 5.61 2.37
CA GLY A 124 2.59 4.52 2.16
C GLY A 124 2.20 3.60 1.02
N ILE A 125 3.02 2.55 0.85
CA ILE A 125 2.81 1.49 -0.12
C ILE A 125 2.60 0.18 0.65
N HIS A 126 1.44 -0.43 0.48
CA HIS A 126 1.12 -1.73 1.07
C HIS A 126 2.02 -2.81 0.48
N TYR A 127 2.65 -3.65 1.30
CA TYR A 127 3.55 -4.70 0.79
C TYR A 127 3.27 -6.10 1.32
N ALA A 128 2.72 -6.22 2.53
CA ALA A 128 2.43 -7.50 3.16
C ALA A 128 1.09 -7.47 3.92
N GLY A 129 0.45 -8.63 4.05
CA GLY A 129 -0.69 -8.85 4.92
C GLY A 129 -0.34 -9.90 5.97
N ALA A 130 -0.81 -9.73 7.20
CA ALA A 130 -0.68 -10.76 8.21
C ALA A 130 -1.69 -11.88 7.94
N MET A 131 -1.23 -13.12 8.03
CA MET A 131 -2.05 -14.30 7.79
C MET A 131 -2.13 -15.10 9.09
N HIS A 132 -3.33 -15.50 9.48
CA HIS A 132 -3.53 -16.45 10.57
C HIS A 132 -3.50 -17.86 9.99
N THR A 133 -2.61 -18.72 10.48
CA THR A 133 -2.62 -20.14 10.14
C THR A 133 -3.58 -20.86 11.06
N ALA A 134 -4.72 -21.29 10.53
CA ALA A 134 -5.60 -22.21 11.24
C ALA A 134 -5.12 -23.65 10.99
N SER A 135 -4.45 -24.26 11.98
CA SER A 135 -4.20 -25.70 11.96
C SER A 135 -5.41 -26.42 12.57
N GLY A 136 -6.24 -27.06 11.74
CA GLY A 136 -7.17 -28.07 12.25
C GLY A 136 -6.36 -29.28 12.70
N GLU A 137 -6.43 -29.65 13.98
CA GLU A 137 -5.75 -30.84 14.49
C GLU A 137 -6.28 -32.09 13.76
N ILE A 138 -5.42 -32.81 13.02
CA ILE A 138 -5.76 -34.10 12.41
C ILE A 138 -5.04 -35.18 13.20
N ARG A 139 -5.81 -36.02 13.90
CA ARG A 139 -5.30 -37.25 14.50
C ARG A 139 -4.86 -38.20 13.40
N ILE A 140 -3.58 -38.59 13.43
CA ILE A 140 -3.06 -39.72 12.66
C ILE A 140 -3.71 -40.98 13.22
N VAL A 141 -4.67 -41.56 12.50
CA VAL A 141 -5.06 -42.95 12.72
C VAL A 141 -4.07 -43.77 11.91
N THR A 142 -3.22 -44.54 12.57
CA THR A 142 -2.19 -45.38 11.95
C THR A 142 -2.84 -46.41 11.02
N ALA A 143 -2.92 -46.09 9.73
CA ALA A 143 -3.04 -47.09 8.68
C ALA A 143 -1.73 -47.05 7.87
N PRO A 144 -1.08 -48.20 7.63
CA PRO A 144 0.18 -48.26 6.91
C PRO A 144 -0.09 -47.81 5.47
N THR A 145 0.81 -47.01 4.89
CA THR A 145 0.82 -46.52 3.49
C THR A 145 -0.16 -45.39 3.10
N SER A 146 0.13 -44.14 3.49
CA SER A 146 -0.11 -42.97 2.61
C SER A 146 0.59 -41.71 3.13
N ASN A 147 1.61 -41.20 2.42
CA ASN A 147 2.04 -39.81 2.56
C ASN A 147 1.04 -38.93 1.80
N LEU A 148 0.02 -38.41 2.49
CA LEU A 148 -0.94 -37.46 1.92
C LEU A 148 -0.50 -36.02 2.23
N PRO A 149 -0.44 -35.11 1.23
CA PRO A 149 -0.17 -33.69 1.46
C PRO A 149 -1.25 -33.04 2.34
N VAL A 150 -0.83 -32.27 3.35
CA VAL A 150 -1.71 -31.55 4.27
C VAL A 150 -2.10 -30.18 3.67
N PRO A 151 -3.40 -29.87 3.50
CA PRO A 151 -3.82 -28.53 3.12
C PRO A 151 -3.73 -27.58 4.31
N ILE A 152 -2.77 -26.64 4.30
CA ILE A 152 -2.69 -25.53 5.25
C ILE A 152 -3.63 -24.42 4.77
N THR A 153 -4.69 -24.12 5.53
CA THR A 153 -5.59 -23.01 5.21
C THR A 153 -5.13 -21.76 5.93
N GLN A 154 -4.79 -20.72 5.18
CA GLN A 154 -4.46 -19.41 5.73
C GLN A 154 -5.70 -18.52 5.72
N ILE A 155 -6.06 -17.96 6.88
CA ILE A 155 -7.16 -17.02 7.04
C ILE A 155 -6.57 -15.62 7.14
N PRO A 156 -6.88 -14.69 6.22
CA PRO A 156 -6.44 -13.30 6.34
C PRO A 156 -6.98 -12.68 7.64
N ASN A 157 -6.13 -11.98 8.38
CA ASN A 157 -6.55 -11.29 9.62
C ASN A 157 -6.88 -9.81 9.40
N ASN A 158 -6.98 -9.37 8.13
CA ASN A 158 -7.22 -7.99 7.72
C ASN A 158 -6.20 -6.96 8.23
N ILE A 159 -5.02 -7.38 8.71
CA ILE A 159 -3.93 -6.48 9.03
C ILE A 159 -2.97 -6.40 7.86
N GLY A 160 -2.78 -5.21 7.33
CA GLY A 160 -1.79 -4.90 6.31
C GLY A 160 -0.56 -4.19 6.89
N VAL A 161 0.60 -4.41 6.29
CA VAL A 161 1.83 -3.68 6.55
C VAL A 161 2.14 -2.80 5.34
N ALA A 162 2.39 -1.51 5.60
CA ALA A 162 2.75 -0.55 4.57
C ALA A 162 4.10 0.10 4.88
N ILE A 163 4.93 0.25 3.84
CA ILE A 163 6.16 1.05 3.90
C ILE A 163 5.74 2.52 3.85
N ASN A 164 6.29 3.35 4.73
CA ASN A 164 5.97 4.77 4.76
C ASN A 164 6.39 5.45 3.45
N SER A 165 5.56 6.36 2.94
CA SER A 165 5.81 7.07 1.68
C SER A 165 7.09 7.89 1.67
N LYS A 166 7.63 8.28 2.82
CA LYS A 166 8.92 9.00 2.90
C LYS A 166 10.09 8.21 2.30
N GLU A 167 10.01 6.88 2.32
CA GLU A 167 11.05 6.01 1.71
C GLU A 167 11.11 6.17 0.18
N ILE A 168 10.03 6.67 -0.45
CA ILE A 168 10.01 6.96 -1.89
C ILE A 168 11.00 8.08 -2.24
N LEU A 169 11.18 9.06 -1.35
CA LEU A 169 12.15 10.15 -1.54
C LEU A 169 13.60 9.63 -1.59
N GLY A 170 13.86 8.46 -0.97
CA GLY A 170 15.14 7.78 -1.10
C GLY A 170 15.44 7.36 -2.54
N LEU A 171 14.41 6.93 -3.28
CA LEU A 171 14.54 6.52 -4.68
C LEU A 171 14.86 7.70 -5.61
N GLU A 172 14.38 8.92 -5.32
CA GLU A 172 14.68 10.09 -6.15
C GLU A 172 16.18 10.35 -6.24
N LYS A 173 16.91 10.22 -5.13
CA LYS A 173 18.38 10.37 -5.09
C LYS A 173 19.09 9.32 -5.94
N GLU A 174 18.63 8.08 -5.88
CA GLU A 174 19.18 6.97 -6.65
C GLU A 174 18.91 7.13 -8.15
N VAL A 175 17.69 7.55 -8.52
CA VAL A 175 17.31 7.84 -9.90
C VAL A 175 18.10 9.02 -10.45
N ALA A 176 18.26 10.11 -9.69
CA ALA A 176 19.07 11.25 -10.09
C ALA A 176 20.54 10.85 -10.32
N ARG A 177 21.10 10.00 -9.46
CA ARG A 177 22.45 9.45 -9.65
C ARG A 177 22.54 8.60 -10.92
N PHE A 178 21.56 7.73 -11.16
CA PHE A 178 21.53 6.87 -12.34
C PHE A 178 21.42 7.67 -13.65
N ILE A 179 20.60 8.71 -13.68
CA ILE A 179 20.46 9.57 -14.87
C ILE A 179 21.71 10.42 -15.04
N GLY A 180 22.20 11.06 -13.98
CA GLY A 180 23.39 11.92 -14.01
C GLY A 180 24.70 11.17 -14.27
N ALA A 181 24.78 9.87 -14.00
CA ALA A 181 25.92 9.02 -14.39
C ALA A 181 25.88 8.60 -15.87
N ASN A 182 24.74 8.77 -16.53
CA ASN A 182 24.50 8.44 -17.94
C ASN A 182 24.36 9.68 -18.84
N THR A 183 24.69 10.87 -18.33
CA THR A 183 24.77 12.13 -19.09
C THR A 183 26.22 12.60 -19.17
#